data_AF-A0A4Q3Y2H7-F1
#
_entry.id   AF-A0A4Q3Y2H7-F1
#
_cell.length_a   1.000
_cell.length_b   1.000
_cell.length_c   1.000
_cell.angle_alpha   90.00
_cell.angle_beta   90.00
_cell.angle_gamma   90.00
#
_symmetry.space_group_name_H-M   'P 1'
#
loop_
_entity.id
_entity.type
_entity.pdbx_description
1 polymer ?
#
loop_
_entity_poly.entity_id
_entity_poly.type
_entity_poly.pdbx_seq_one_letter_code
_entity_poly.pdbx_strand_id
1 'polypeptide(L)'
;MTLPELLLILKSNDAFIVHCCRSNRGGEINPKPLYPNDLKATIGDLAAGGGRSVSCSVVWPAHQHTFGEIGIIVKPRDVGEVVRVSTGDAGTLENGEGFGEPLSHASVGRTFTQSTDHNEWVLTGGDVVGIFLNFETGLYVAQMREAPPGMSLEEAKVLGIPPAPYPVKVTVANVAADFPGLPLFGFVAGVLTQIAAGHPY
;
A
#
# COMPACT_ATOMS: atom_id res chain seq x y z
N MET A 1 -8.49 8.11 -21.97
CA MET A 1 -7.57 8.96 -21.19
C MET A 1 -6.16 8.52 -21.52
N THR A 2 -5.21 9.45 -21.58
CA THR A 2 -3.79 9.22 -21.81
C THR A 2 -3.01 9.28 -20.50
N LEU A 3 -1.79 8.74 -20.48
CA LEU A 3 -0.95 8.79 -19.28
C LEU A 3 -0.63 10.23 -18.84
N PRO A 4 -0.26 11.17 -19.74
CA PRO A 4 -0.05 12.56 -19.34
C PRO A 4 -1.27 13.23 -18.71
N GLU A 5 -2.48 12.94 -19.20
CA GLU A 5 -3.73 13.43 -18.59
C GLU A 5 -3.91 12.89 -17.17
N LEU A 6 -3.72 11.57 -16.98
CA LEU A 6 -3.80 10.95 -15.66
C LEU A 6 -2.80 11.59 -14.69
N LEU A 7 -1.53 11.69 -15.09
CA LEU A 7 -0.47 12.26 -14.26
C LEU A 7 -0.73 13.74 -13.95
N LEU A 8 -1.31 14.49 -14.88
CA LEU A 8 -1.70 15.88 -14.64
C LEU A 8 -2.82 15.98 -13.59
N ILE A 9 -3.84 15.11 -13.67
CA ILE A 9 -4.93 15.08 -12.68
C ILE A 9 -4.38 14.71 -11.30
N LEU A 10 -3.55 13.67 -11.20
CA LEU A 10 -2.93 13.29 -9.93
C LEU A 10 -2.11 14.43 -9.35
N LYS A 11 -1.25 15.05 -10.17
CA LYS A 11 -0.44 16.20 -9.75
C LYS A 11 -1.28 17.40 -9.30
N SER A 12 -2.39 17.68 -9.98
CA SER A 12 -3.25 18.84 -9.66
C SER A 12 -4.02 18.66 -8.34
N ASN A 13 -4.06 17.43 -7.82
CA ASN A 13 -4.67 17.09 -6.53
C ASN A 13 -3.61 16.72 -5.48
N ASP A 14 -2.32 16.90 -5.75
CA ASP A 14 -1.21 16.42 -4.90
C ASP A 14 -1.37 14.94 -4.49
N ALA A 15 -1.79 14.12 -5.47
CA ALA A 15 -2.23 12.76 -5.25
C ALA A 15 -1.19 11.70 -5.69
N PHE A 16 -1.19 10.57 -4.97
CA PHE A 16 -0.39 9.40 -5.30
C PHE A 16 -1.23 8.14 -5.38
N ILE A 17 -0.80 7.20 -6.23
CA ILE A 17 -1.25 5.81 -6.18
C ILE A 17 -0.31 5.07 -5.24
N VAL A 18 -0.85 4.45 -4.19
CA VAL A 18 -0.07 3.79 -3.13
C VAL A 18 -0.55 2.36 -2.91
N HIS A 19 0.37 1.41 -2.85
CA HIS A 19 0.08 0.06 -2.37
C HIS A 19 0.66 -0.12 -0.97
N CYS A 20 -0.19 -0.31 0.03
CA CYS A 20 0.24 -0.45 1.41
C CYS A 20 0.43 -1.91 1.82
N CYS A 21 1.45 -2.16 2.65
CA CYS A 21 1.56 -3.39 3.42
C CYS A 21 0.46 -3.40 4.47
N ARG A 22 -0.03 -4.58 4.82
CA ARG A 22 -1.13 -4.71 5.78
C ARG A 22 -0.66 -4.48 7.21
N SER A 23 -1.49 -3.82 8.01
CA SER A 23 -1.15 -3.49 9.40
C SER A 23 -1.54 -4.53 10.43
N ASN A 24 -2.51 -5.42 10.15
CA ASN A 24 -2.94 -6.58 10.99
C ASN A 24 -4.28 -7.19 10.53
N ARG A 25 -5.15 -6.44 9.84
CA ARG A 25 -6.55 -6.86 9.63
C ARG A 25 -6.72 -7.95 8.56
N GLY A 26 -6.92 -9.20 8.98
CA GLY A 26 -7.74 -10.19 8.26
C GLY A 26 -7.02 -11.37 7.60
N GLY A 27 -7.11 -12.55 8.23
CA GLY A 27 -7.89 -13.68 7.71
C GLY A 27 -7.55 -14.32 6.36
N GLU A 28 -6.34 -14.21 5.82
CA GLU A 28 -6.00 -15.00 4.63
C GLU A 28 -5.62 -16.44 4.95
N ILE A 29 -6.20 -17.34 4.16
CA ILE A 29 -6.09 -18.80 4.24
C ILE A 29 -4.69 -19.28 3.80
N ASN A 30 -3.84 -18.39 3.25
CA ASN A 30 -2.49 -18.70 2.76
C ASN A 30 -1.44 -17.70 3.30
N PRO A 31 -0.23 -18.18 3.64
CA PRO A 31 0.83 -17.31 4.16
C PRO A 31 1.35 -16.41 3.05
N LYS A 32 0.89 -15.15 3.02
CA LYS A 32 1.57 -14.10 2.26
C LYS A 32 2.81 -13.64 3.03
N PRO A 33 3.86 -13.17 2.34
CA PRO A 33 4.97 -12.49 2.99
C PRO A 33 4.44 -11.35 3.87
N LEU A 34 5.15 -11.07 4.95
CA LEU A 34 4.90 -9.90 5.79
C LEU A 34 5.90 -8.79 5.45
N TYR A 35 5.66 -7.60 5.98
CA TYR A 35 6.58 -6.48 5.87
C TYR A 35 8.02 -6.87 6.33
N PRO A 36 9.07 -6.44 5.61
CA PRO A 36 9.06 -5.62 4.37
C PRO A 36 8.99 -6.46 3.09
N ASN A 37 8.94 -7.78 3.20
CA ASN A 37 9.09 -8.69 2.07
C ASN A 37 7.87 -8.69 1.15
N ASP A 38 6.69 -8.35 1.65
CA ASP A 38 5.47 -8.18 0.85
C ASP A 38 5.59 -7.01 -0.14
N LEU A 39 6.08 -5.86 0.32
CA LEU A 39 6.32 -4.70 -0.53
C LEU A 39 7.47 -4.97 -1.50
N LYS A 40 8.54 -5.64 -1.07
CA LYS A 40 9.65 -6.04 -1.96
C LYS A 40 9.19 -6.98 -3.08
N ALA A 41 8.38 -7.98 -2.75
CA ALA A 41 7.77 -8.85 -3.76
C ALA A 41 6.86 -8.05 -4.71
N THR A 42 6.05 -7.14 -4.17
CA THR A 42 5.14 -6.31 -4.98
C THR A 42 5.88 -5.33 -5.90
N ILE A 43 7.02 -4.78 -5.47
CA ILE A 43 7.92 -3.99 -6.33
C ILE A 43 8.36 -4.83 -7.53
N GLY A 44 8.76 -6.09 -7.29
CA GLY A 44 9.13 -7.03 -8.35
C GLY A 44 7.98 -7.32 -9.32
N ASP A 45 6.78 -7.57 -8.79
CA ASP A 45 5.57 -7.84 -9.59
C ASP A 45 5.21 -6.66 -10.50
N LEU A 46 5.22 -5.44 -9.96
CA LEU A 46 4.92 -4.21 -10.72
C LEU A 46 5.97 -3.93 -11.80
N ALA A 47 7.26 -4.14 -11.48
CA ALA A 47 8.35 -3.94 -12.41
C ALA A 47 8.24 -4.90 -13.61
N ALA A 48 7.91 -6.17 -13.35
CA ALA A 48 7.76 -7.19 -14.38
C ALA A 48 6.62 -6.89 -15.37
N GLY A 49 5.53 -6.26 -14.90
CA GLY A 49 4.36 -5.92 -15.70
C GLY A 49 3.52 -7.15 -16.09
N GLY A 50 2.29 -7.24 -15.61
CA GLY A 50 1.32 -8.27 -16.00
C GLY A 50 1.41 -9.59 -15.23
N GLY A 51 2.22 -9.68 -14.17
CA GLY A 51 2.34 -10.89 -13.34
C GLY A 51 1.17 -11.06 -12.36
N ARG A 52 0.94 -10.06 -11.51
CA ARG A 52 -0.11 -10.07 -10.48
C ARG A 52 -0.74 -8.69 -10.38
N SER A 53 -2.06 -8.64 -10.32
CA SER A 53 -2.78 -7.41 -10.01
C SER A 53 -2.55 -7.00 -8.56
N VAL A 54 -2.32 -5.71 -8.35
CA VAL A 54 -2.02 -5.10 -7.07
C VAL A 54 -3.11 -4.08 -6.77
N SER A 55 -3.80 -4.25 -5.64
CA SER A 55 -4.77 -3.28 -5.14
C SER A 55 -4.03 -2.11 -4.50
N CYS A 56 -4.28 -0.90 -5.01
CA CYS A 56 -3.70 0.34 -4.54
C CYS A 56 -4.82 1.29 -4.08
N SER A 57 -4.47 2.27 -3.25
CA SER A 57 -5.32 3.41 -2.94
C SER A 57 -4.77 4.65 -3.64
N VAL A 58 -5.63 5.60 -3.99
CA VAL A 58 -5.23 6.97 -4.31
C VAL A 58 -5.33 7.80 -3.04
N VAL A 59 -4.24 8.46 -2.68
CA VAL A 59 -4.15 9.33 -1.50
C VAL A 59 -3.86 10.76 -1.91
N TRP A 60 -4.47 11.72 -1.23
CA TRP A 60 -4.29 13.16 -1.42
C TRP A 60 -4.54 13.88 -0.09
N PRO A 61 -4.24 15.19 0.05
CA PRO A 61 -4.36 15.90 1.32
C PRO A 61 -5.68 15.70 2.07
N ALA A 62 -6.80 15.67 1.34
CA ALA A 62 -8.15 15.52 1.88
C ALA A 62 -8.62 14.06 2.03
N HIS A 63 -7.85 13.07 1.58
CA HIS A 63 -8.16 11.64 1.73
C HIS A 63 -6.86 10.82 1.83
N GLN A 64 -6.55 10.37 3.04
CA GLN A 64 -5.31 9.63 3.34
C GLN A 64 -5.58 8.20 3.80
N HIS A 65 -6.84 7.75 3.74
CA HIS A 65 -7.20 6.41 4.17
C HIS A 65 -6.59 5.34 3.26
N THR A 66 -5.85 4.42 3.88
CA THR A 66 -5.14 3.31 3.25
C THR A 66 -5.30 2.03 4.05
N PHE A 67 -5.16 0.87 3.41
CA PHE A 67 -5.09 -0.42 4.11
C PHE A 67 -3.68 -0.71 4.65
N GLY A 68 -3.26 0.11 5.62
CA GLY A 68 -1.99 0.02 6.32
C GLY A 68 -1.16 1.29 6.20
N GLU A 69 -0.13 1.40 7.02
CA GLU A 69 0.52 2.68 7.28
C GLU A 69 1.81 2.92 6.47
N ILE A 70 2.28 1.90 5.76
CA ILE A 70 3.48 1.97 4.93
C ILE A 70 3.17 1.38 3.57
N GLY A 71 3.51 2.09 2.50
CA GLY A 71 3.26 1.62 1.15
C GLY A 71 4.28 2.08 0.13
N ILE A 72 4.21 1.49 -1.05
CA ILE A 72 5.02 1.91 -2.21
C ILE A 72 4.20 2.88 -3.06
N ILE A 73 4.84 3.96 -3.51
CA ILE A 73 4.23 4.92 -4.45
C ILE A 73 4.46 4.40 -5.85
N VAL A 74 3.36 4.16 -6.57
CA VAL A 74 3.37 3.56 -7.90
C VAL A 74 3.07 4.63 -8.94
N LYS A 75 3.92 4.70 -9.96
CA LYS A 75 3.70 5.51 -11.16
C LYS A 75 3.46 4.56 -12.34
N PRO A 76 2.25 4.49 -12.90
CA PRO A 76 2.00 3.74 -14.13
C PRO A 76 2.89 4.24 -15.27
N ARG A 77 3.40 3.29 -16.06
CA ARG A 77 4.13 3.52 -17.31
C ARG A 77 3.18 3.65 -18.50
N ASP A 78 1.98 3.09 -18.37
CA ASP A 78 0.88 3.23 -19.32
C ASP A 78 -0.48 3.22 -18.61
N VAL A 79 -1.50 3.83 -19.22
CA VAL A 79 -2.87 3.83 -18.68
C VAL A 79 -3.50 2.43 -18.64
N GLY A 80 -3.08 1.52 -19.52
CA GLY A 80 -3.51 0.13 -19.53
C GLY A 80 -3.03 -0.68 -18.33
N GLU A 81 -2.04 -0.18 -17.58
CA GLU A 81 -1.62 -0.78 -16.31
C GLU A 81 -2.60 -0.48 -15.17
N VAL A 82 -3.50 0.51 -15.32
CA VAL A 82 -4.59 0.78 -14.37
C VAL A 82 -5.85 0.08 -14.86
N VAL A 83 -6.08 -1.12 -14.34
CA VAL A 83 -7.11 -2.04 -14.84
C VAL A 83 -8.51 -1.63 -14.38
N ARG A 84 -8.64 -1.22 -13.11
CA ARG A 84 -9.92 -0.82 -12.52
C ARG A 84 -9.74 0.33 -11.54
N VAL A 85 -10.78 1.15 -11.44
CA VAL A 85 -10.90 2.27 -10.50
C VAL A 85 -12.23 2.17 -9.76
N SER A 86 -12.18 2.22 -8.44
CA SER A 86 -13.34 2.23 -7.55
C SER A 86 -13.21 3.37 -6.55
N THR A 87 -14.33 4.04 -6.26
CA THR A 87 -14.41 5.05 -5.19
C THR A 87 -14.52 4.44 -3.79
N GLY A 88 -14.60 3.10 -3.70
CA GLY A 88 -14.76 2.29 -2.50
C GLY A 88 -13.79 1.11 -2.46
N ASP A 89 -14.08 0.12 -1.62
CA ASP A 89 -13.46 -1.22 -1.69
C ASP A 89 -13.96 -1.94 -2.94
N ALA A 90 -13.04 -2.32 -3.82
CA ALA A 90 -13.37 -3.04 -5.04
C ALA A 90 -13.37 -4.55 -4.80
N GLY A 91 -12.70 -5.04 -3.77
CA GLY A 91 -12.56 -6.46 -3.51
C GLY A 91 -12.01 -7.26 -4.70
N THR A 92 -11.94 -8.58 -4.52
CA THR A 92 -11.66 -9.50 -5.61
C THR A 92 -12.54 -10.73 -5.40
N LEU A 93 -13.38 -11.03 -6.36
CA LEU A 93 -14.21 -12.23 -6.40
C LEU A 93 -13.33 -13.46 -6.64
N GLU A 94 -13.84 -14.65 -6.32
CA GLU A 94 -13.10 -15.92 -6.48
C GLU A 94 -12.65 -16.20 -7.92
N ASN A 95 -13.34 -15.62 -8.91
CA ASN A 95 -12.99 -15.71 -10.33
C ASN A 95 -11.90 -14.71 -10.76
N GLY A 96 -11.35 -13.92 -9.82
CA GLY A 96 -10.35 -12.90 -10.09
C GLY A 96 -10.90 -11.56 -10.57
N GLU A 97 -12.23 -11.41 -10.70
CA GLU A 97 -12.86 -10.14 -11.05
C GLU A 97 -13.05 -9.27 -9.80
N GLY A 98 -12.62 -8.01 -9.84
CA GLY A 98 -12.95 -7.01 -8.80
C GLY A 98 -14.20 -6.22 -9.15
N PHE A 99 -14.73 -5.44 -8.22
CA PHE A 99 -15.63 -4.34 -8.53
C PHE A 99 -14.84 -3.14 -9.10
N GLY A 100 -15.52 -2.12 -9.62
CA GLY A 100 -14.88 -0.93 -10.19
C GLY A 100 -14.94 -0.86 -11.72
N GLU A 101 -14.64 0.32 -12.23
CA GLU A 101 -14.84 0.71 -13.63
C GLU A 101 -13.51 0.88 -14.36
N PRO A 102 -13.49 0.80 -15.70
CA PRO A 102 -12.30 1.16 -16.49
C PRO A 102 -11.82 2.59 -16.21
N LEU A 103 -10.52 2.82 -16.38
CA LEU A 103 -9.93 4.14 -16.25
C LEU A 103 -10.51 5.11 -17.29
N SER A 104 -11.09 6.22 -16.82
CA SER A 104 -11.65 7.29 -17.63
C SER A 104 -11.60 8.61 -16.86
N HIS A 105 -11.81 9.73 -17.55
CA HIS A 105 -11.93 11.03 -16.87
C HIS A 105 -13.03 11.03 -15.80
N ALA A 106 -14.14 10.33 -16.07
CA ALA A 106 -15.27 10.25 -15.15
C ALA A 106 -14.93 9.40 -13.90
N SER A 107 -14.32 8.22 -14.06
CA SER A 107 -13.97 7.36 -12.93
C SER A 107 -12.86 7.96 -12.06
N VAL A 108 -11.88 8.63 -12.66
CA VAL A 108 -10.87 9.40 -11.91
C VAL A 108 -11.50 10.58 -11.18
N GLY A 109 -12.34 11.38 -11.85
CA GLY A 109 -13.02 12.51 -11.22
C GLY A 109 -13.92 12.11 -10.05
N ARG A 110 -14.59 10.94 -10.14
CA ARG A 110 -15.37 10.40 -9.02
C ARG A 110 -14.51 9.97 -7.85
N THR A 111 -13.29 9.46 -8.06
CA THR A 111 -12.35 9.16 -6.96
C THR A 111 -12.17 10.39 -6.06
N PHE A 112 -11.90 11.56 -6.64
CA PHE A 112 -11.68 12.78 -5.86
C PHE A 112 -12.94 13.40 -5.25
N THR A 113 -14.13 13.08 -5.75
CA THR A 113 -15.38 13.73 -5.35
C THR A 113 -16.32 12.84 -4.54
N GLN A 114 -16.10 11.53 -4.54
CA GLN A 114 -17.04 10.54 -3.96
C GLN A 114 -16.37 9.52 -3.04
N SER A 115 -15.04 9.47 -2.95
CA SER A 115 -14.38 8.60 -1.99
C SER A 115 -14.59 9.11 -0.57
N THR A 116 -14.91 8.18 0.32
CA THR A 116 -15.25 8.44 1.73
C THR A 116 -14.21 7.79 2.63
N ASP A 117 -14.29 6.46 2.75
CA ASP A 117 -13.42 5.69 3.65
C ASP A 117 -12.25 5.03 2.94
N HIS A 118 -12.45 4.51 1.74
CA HIS A 118 -11.40 3.84 0.96
C HIS A 118 -11.67 4.04 -0.52
N ASN A 119 -10.63 4.00 -1.34
CA ASN A 119 -10.76 3.87 -2.78
C ASN A 119 -9.75 2.84 -3.27
N GLU A 120 -10.12 2.07 -4.28
CA GLU A 120 -9.29 0.98 -4.77
C GLU A 120 -9.04 1.11 -6.27
N TRP A 121 -7.76 1.19 -6.61
CA TRP A 121 -7.25 1.19 -7.97
C TRP A 121 -6.44 -0.09 -8.17
N VAL A 122 -6.81 -0.89 -9.17
CA VAL A 122 -6.13 -2.15 -9.47
C VAL A 122 -5.07 -1.91 -10.53
N LEU A 123 -3.81 -2.16 -10.20
CA LEU A 123 -2.67 -2.00 -11.10
C LEU A 123 -2.05 -3.34 -11.48
N THR A 124 -1.56 -3.47 -12.70
CA THR A 124 -0.79 -4.65 -13.16
C THR A 124 0.67 -4.36 -13.45
N GLY A 125 1.08 -3.10 -13.36
CA GLY A 125 2.44 -2.66 -13.60
C GLY A 125 2.66 -1.21 -13.18
N GLY A 126 3.93 -0.81 -13.18
CA GLY A 126 4.33 0.57 -12.89
C GLY A 126 5.72 0.64 -12.28
N ASP A 127 6.26 1.85 -12.24
CA ASP A 127 7.51 2.15 -11.55
C ASP A 127 7.24 2.51 -10.09
N VAL A 128 8.04 1.99 -9.18
CA VAL A 128 8.00 2.42 -7.78
C VAL A 128 8.94 3.61 -7.60
N VAL A 129 8.36 4.76 -7.27
CA VAL A 129 9.06 6.05 -7.23
C VAL A 129 9.35 6.56 -5.81
N GLY A 130 8.88 5.84 -4.79
CA GLY A 130 9.10 6.18 -3.39
C GLY A 130 8.31 5.29 -2.44
N ILE A 131 8.44 5.56 -1.15
CA ILE A 131 7.66 4.95 -0.07
C ILE A 131 6.73 6.00 0.50
N PHE A 132 5.46 5.64 0.67
CA PHE A 132 4.46 6.43 1.37
C PHE A 132 4.38 6.01 2.85
N LEU A 133 4.33 7.00 3.72
CA LEU A 133 4.20 6.86 5.17
C LEU A 133 2.91 7.56 5.60
N ASN A 134 1.97 6.80 6.14
CA ASN A 134 0.76 7.31 6.74
C ASN A 134 0.94 7.48 8.25
N PHE A 135 1.01 8.73 8.71
CA PHE A 135 1.23 9.05 10.12
C PHE A 135 -0.05 9.13 10.96
N GLU A 136 -1.24 8.91 10.38
CA GLU A 136 -2.53 9.13 11.04
C GLU A 136 -2.67 8.33 12.36
N THR A 137 -2.19 7.09 12.38
CA THR A 137 -2.27 6.21 13.56
C THR A 137 -0.90 5.81 14.11
N GLY A 138 0.19 6.30 13.51
CA GLY A 138 1.57 5.84 13.73
C GLY A 138 1.98 4.72 12.76
N LEU A 139 3.28 4.47 12.61
CA LEU A 139 3.77 3.47 11.65
C LEU A 139 3.74 2.07 12.27
N TYR A 140 2.78 1.25 11.85
CA TYR A 140 2.66 -0.14 12.25
C TYR A 140 2.74 -1.07 11.05
N VAL A 141 3.31 -2.24 11.26
CA VAL A 141 3.39 -3.30 10.25
C VAL A 141 3.11 -4.64 10.90
N ALA A 142 2.54 -5.58 10.15
CA ALA A 142 2.43 -6.95 10.62
C ALA A 142 3.81 -7.64 10.57
N GLN A 143 4.25 -8.23 11.67
CA GLN A 143 5.40 -9.16 11.71
C GLN A 143 5.02 -10.45 12.43
N MET A 144 5.76 -11.53 12.17
CA MET A 144 5.55 -12.80 12.89
C MET A 144 6.06 -12.66 14.31
N ARG A 145 5.26 -13.08 15.30
CA ARG A 145 5.70 -13.14 16.69
C ARG A 145 6.77 -14.22 16.84
N GLU A 146 7.94 -13.85 17.34
CA GLU A 146 8.92 -14.83 17.79
C GLU A 146 8.38 -15.59 19.01
N ALA A 147 8.83 -16.84 19.16
CA ALA A 147 8.51 -17.59 20.36
C ALA A 147 9.07 -16.86 21.60
N PRO A 148 8.39 -16.91 22.76
CA PRO A 148 8.91 -16.33 23.99
C PRO A 148 10.34 -16.81 24.30
N PRO A 149 11.20 -15.98 24.93
CA PRO A 149 12.55 -16.40 25.31
C PRO A 149 12.53 -17.70 26.11
N GLY A 150 13.36 -18.67 25.71
CA GLY A 150 13.42 -20.00 26.35
C GLY A 150 12.36 -20.99 25.87
N MET A 151 11.57 -20.66 24.86
CA MET A 151 10.56 -21.53 24.26
C MET A 151 10.81 -21.69 22.76
N SER A 152 10.76 -22.92 22.26
CA SER A 152 10.76 -23.21 20.84
C SER A 152 9.42 -22.85 20.21
N LEU A 153 9.40 -22.68 18.88
CA LEU A 153 8.18 -22.42 18.12
C LEU A 153 7.15 -23.56 18.28
N GLU A 154 7.62 -24.81 18.38
CA GLU A 154 6.76 -25.97 18.58
C GLU A 154 6.14 -26.00 19.98
N GLU A 155 6.90 -25.66 21.02
CA GLU A 155 6.35 -25.51 22.38
C GLU A 155 5.30 -24.40 22.45
N ALA A 156 5.55 -23.26 21.77
CA ALA A 156 4.58 -22.17 21.69
C ALA A 156 3.27 -22.62 21.02
N LYS A 157 3.36 -23.39 19.92
CA LYS A 157 2.17 -23.97 19.24
C LYS A 157 1.40 -24.93 20.15
N VAL A 158 2.08 -25.84 20.86
CA VAL A 158 1.45 -26.79 21.79
C VAL A 158 0.70 -26.05 22.91
N LEU A 159 1.23 -24.92 23.38
CA LEU A 159 0.61 -24.08 24.41
C LEU A 159 -0.50 -23.16 23.87
N GLY A 160 -0.87 -23.27 22.59
CA GLY A 160 -1.89 -22.41 22.00
C GLY A 160 -1.44 -20.95 21.84
N ILE A 161 -0.13 -20.73 21.73
CA ILE A 161 0.50 -19.45 21.36
C ILE A 161 0.98 -19.60 19.90
N PRO A 162 0.07 -19.71 18.92
CA PRO A 162 0.48 -19.90 17.54
C PRO A 162 1.33 -18.70 17.08
N PRO A 163 2.31 -18.94 16.20
CA PRO A 163 2.96 -17.87 15.46
C PRO A 163 1.85 -17.16 14.67
N ALA A 164 1.52 -15.95 15.08
CA ALA A 164 0.52 -15.13 14.44
C ALA A 164 1.14 -13.79 14.05
N PRO A 165 0.75 -13.22 12.90
CA PRO A 165 1.06 -11.84 12.60
C PRO A 165 0.51 -10.94 13.71
N TYR A 166 1.34 -10.01 14.18
CA TYR A 166 0.95 -9.01 15.17
C TYR A 166 1.49 -7.64 14.74
N PRO A 167 0.83 -6.54 15.14
CA PRO A 167 1.27 -5.21 14.77
C PRO A 167 2.54 -4.87 15.56
N VAL A 168 3.58 -4.48 14.83
CA VAL A 168 4.85 -3.98 15.36
C VAL A 168 4.98 -2.52 14.95
N LYS A 169 5.27 -1.65 15.93
CA LYS A 169 5.59 -0.25 15.65
C LYS A 169 6.98 -0.18 15.03
N VAL A 170 7.13 0.50 13.91
CA VAL A 170 8.42 0.79 13.27
C VAL A 170 8.68 2.28 13.25
N THR A 171 9.94 2.65 13.01
CA THR A 171 10.38 4.05 12.88
C THR A 171 10.64 4.38 11.42
N VAL A 172 10.64 5.68 11.07
CA VAL A 172 11.07 6.13 9.72
C VAL A 172 12.46 5.59 9.35
N ALA A 173 13.37 5.48 10.32
CA ALA A 173 14.72 4.93 10.09
C ALA A 173 14.69 3.44 9.73
N ASN A 174 13.79 2.65 10.33
CA ASN A 174 13.62 1.24 9.94
C ASN A 174 13.15 1.13 8.49
N VAL A 175 12.17 1.95 8.09
CA VAL A 175 11.65 1.95 6.72
C VAL A 175 12.73 2.38 5.71
N ALA A 176 13.50 3.42 6.03
CA ALA A 176 14.61 3.85 5.20
C ALA A 176 15.66 2.75 5.00
N ALA A 177 15.94 1.96 6.05
CA ALA A 177 16.87 0.84 5.98
C ALA A 177 16.30 -0.35 5.18
N ASP A 178 15.00 -0.60 5.25
CA ASP A 178 14.34 -1.67 4.50
C ASP A 178 14.26 -1.39 2.99
N PHE A 179 14.18 -0.11 2.61
CA PHE A 179 14.04 0.37 1.22
C PHE A 179 15.14 1.38 0.85
N PRO A 180 16.42 0.95 0.82
CA PRO A 180 17.53 1.85 0.59
C PRO A 180 17.43 2.50 -0.81
N GLY A 181 17.62 3.82 -0.85
CA GLY A 181 17.63 4.61 -2.09
C GLY A 181 16.25 5.07 -2.57
N LEU A 182 15.15 4.61 -1.97
CA LEU A 182 13.83 5.14 -2.27
C LEU A 182 13.53 6.37 -1.39
N PRO A 183 13.05 7.48 -1.97
CA PRO A 183 12.60 8.63 -1.18
C PRO A 183 11.35 8.27 -0.37
N LEU A 184 11.26 8.80 0.84
CA LEU A 184 10.11 8.65 1.72
C LEU A 184 9.22 9.88 1.60
N PHE A 185 7.91 9.70 1.57
CA PHE A 185 6.92 10.77 1.50
C PHE A 185 5.78 10.50 2.47
N GLY A 186 5.14 11.57 2.93
CA GLY A 186 3.92 11.50 3.73
C GLY A 186 3.27 12.87 3.77
N PHE A 187 2.05 12.94 4.29
CA PHE A 187 1.38 14.21 4.53
C PHE A 187 1.71 14.71 5.93
N VAL A 188 2.27 15.92 6.02
CA VAL A 188 2.56 16.61 7.27
C VAL A 188 1.74 17.90 7.29
N ALA A 189 0.84 18.02 8.27
CA ALA A 189 -0.12 19.13 8.34
C ALA A 189 -0.92 19.34 7.03
N GLY A 190 -1.32 18.23 6.39
CA GLY A 190 -2.07 18.25 5.12
C GLY A 190 -1.22 18.58 3.89
N VAL A 191 0.10 18.74 4.03
CA VAL A 191 1.00 19.05 2.92
C VAL A 191 1.85 17.83 2.61
N LEU A 192 1.88 17.47 1.33
CA LEU A 192 2.78 16.44 0.86
C LEU A 192 4.23 16.85 1.09
N THR A 193 4.96 16.05 1.86
CA THR A 193 6.33 16.35 2.29
C THR A 193 7.23 15.14 2.08
N GLN A 194 8.44 15.38 1.56
CA GLN A 194 9.49 14.37 1.57
C GLN A 194 10.05 14.23 2.98
N ILE A 195 10.09 13.01 3.50
CA ILE A 195 10.46 12.70 4.88
C ILE A 195 11.92 12.28 4.93
N ALA A 196 12.70 12.89 5.83
CA ALA A 196 14.08 12.51 6.07
C ALA A 196 14.16 11.21 6.89
N ALA A 197 15.17 10.37 6.65
CA ALA A 197 15.33 9.10 7.38
C ALA A 197 15.43 9.25 8.91
N GLY A 198 15.92 10.40 9.39
CA GLY A 198 16.02 10.72 10.83
C GLY A 198 14.81 11.45 11.39
N HIS A 199 13.68 11.49 10.68
CA HIS A 199 12.47 12.14 11.16
C HIS A 199 11.94 11.43 12.43
N PRO A 200 11.50 12.17 13.47
CA PRO A 200 11.24 11.62 14.80
C PRO A 200 9.94 10.80 14.93
N TYR A 201 9.23 10.57 13.83
CA TYR A 201 7.98 9.81 13.83
C TYR A 201 8.21 8.30 13.77
#